data_AF-A0A3M0Z8F2-F1
#
_entry.id   AF-A0A3M0Z8F2-F1
#
_cell.length_a   1.000
_cell.length_b   1.000
_cell.length_c   1.000
_cell.angle_alpha   90.00
_cell.angle_beta   90.00
_cell.angle_gamma   90.00
#
_symmetry.space_group_name_H-M   'P 1'
#
loop_
_entity.id
_entity.type
_entity.pdbx_description
1 polymer ?
#
loop_
_entity_poly.entity_id
_entity_poly.type
_entity_poly.pdbx_seq_one_letter_code
_entity_poly.pdbx_strand_id
1 'polypeptide(L)'
;LNRIFEATGFPACTDANRIDSARAISREFGVITVLKGPHTVVCSENGDEIRINPTGSPALASGGSGDVLTGIIAALLPQLPSPLDAAAAGVYIHGLCAEVTGEKARRSIHADDLYQNLGMTLKKLSPFA
;
A
#
# COMPACT_ATOMS: atom_id res chain seq x y z
N LEU A 1 13.04 -0.70 8.31
CA LEU A 1 12.88 0.61 7.65
C LEU A 1 13.94 1.59 8.11
N ASN A 2 14.07 1.92 9.40
CA ASN A 2 15.09 2.87 9.89
C ASN A 2 16.52 2.58 9.40
N ARG A 3 16.95 1.32 9.38
CA ARG A 3 18.27 0.93 8.82
C ARG A 3 18.45 1.22 7.33
N ILE A 4 17.37 1.16 6.54
CA ILE A 4 17.42 1.51 5.11
C ILE A 4 17.52 3.02 4.96
N PHE A 5 16.71 3.79 5.71
CA PHE A 5 16.78 5.25 5.74
C PHE A 5 18.16 5.76 6.19
N GLU A 6 18.73 5.18 7.27
CA GLU A 6 20.08 5.47 7.74
C GLU A 6 21.16 5.16 6.69
N ALA A 7 21.05 4.01 6.00
CA ALA A 7 22.01 3.62 4.96
C ALA A 7 21.90 4.44 3.66
N THR A 8 20.77 5.13 3.44
CA THR A 8 20.50 5.94 2.24
C THR A 8 20.65 7.44 2.50
N GLY A 9 20.99 7.85 3.73
CA GLY A 9 21.16 9.27 4.11
C GLY A 9 19.86 10.02 4.38
N PHE A 10 18.71 9.33 4.37
CA PHE A 10 17.43 9.92 4.72
C PHE A 10 17.21 9.94 6.24
N PRO A 11 16.52 10.96 6.78
CA PRO A 11 16.12 10.97 8.17
C PRO A 11 15.22 9.76 8.48
N ALA A 12 15.29 9.27 9.73
CA ALA A 12 14.45 8.17 10.17
C ALA A 12 12.96 8.46 9.91
N CYS A 13 12.26 7.50 9.30
CA CYS A 13 10.82 7.58 9.10
C CYS A 13 10.10 7.26 10.41
N THR A 14 9.37 8.24 10.90
CA THR A 14 8.49 8.20 12.08
C THR A 14 7.05 8.44 11.64
N ASP A 15 6.09 8.24 12.53
CA ASP A 15 4.68 8.51 12.20
C ASP A 15 4.41 9.99 11.91
N ALA A 16 5.20 10.90 12.49
CA ALA A 16 5.02 12.35 12.31
C ALA A 16 5.53 12.89 10.95
N ASN A 17 6.43 12.16 10.27
CA ASN A 17 7.08 12.65 9.04
C ASN A 17 6.93 11.68 7.84
N ARG A 18 5.98 10.74 7.89
CA ARG A 18 5.77 9.74 6.82
C ARG A 18 5.61 10.37 5.43
N ILE A 19 4.83 11.46 5.33
CA ILE A 19 4.59 12.15 4.05
C ILE A 19 5.90 12.73 3.52
N ASP A 20 6.67 13.42 4.37
CA ASP A 20 7.92 14.04 3.97
C ASP A 20 8.99 12.99 3.61
N SER A 21 9.03 11.86 4.33
CA SER A 21 9.88 10.72 3.97
C SER A 21 9.51 10.13 2.61
N ALA A 22 8.22 9.98 2.30
CA ALA A 22 7.78 9.48 1.01
C ALA A 22 8.16 10.44 -0.13
N ARG A 23 7.98 11.76 0.08
CA ARG A 23 8.40 12.80 -0.88
C ARG A 23 9.91 12.78 -1.11
N ALA A 24 10.69 12.66 -0.04
CA ALA A 24 12.15 12.64 -0.13
C ALA A 24 12.63 11.45 -0.97
N ILE A 25 12.11 10.25 -0.73
CA ILE A 25 12.42 9.06 -1.53
C ILE A 25 11.99 9.27 -2.99
N SER A 26 10.76 9.72 -3.21
CA SER A 26 10.24 9.90 -4.57
C SER A 26 11.09 10.86 -5.38
N ARG A 27 11.43 12.03 -4.81
CA ARG A 27 12.24 13.04 -5.49
C ARG A 27 13.68 12.62 -5.73
N GLU A 28 14.28 11.91 -4.78
CA GLU A 28 15.67 11.45 -4.92
C GLU A 28 15.81 10.44 -6.06
N PHE A 29 14.88 9.49 -6.16
CA PHE A 29 14.99 8.39 -7.11
C PHE A 29 14.14 8.55 -8.37
N GLY A 30 13.26 9.56 -8.42
CA GLY A 30 12.30 9.74 -9.52
C GLY A 30 11.29 8.60 -9.61
N VAL A 31 10.80 8.11 -8.46
CA VAL A 31 9.92 6.92 -8.37
C VAL A 31 8.62 7.20 -7.63
N ILE A 32 7.57 6.46 -7.98
CA ILE A 32 6.36 6.41 -7.16
C ILE A 32 6.67 5.63 -5.88
N THR A 33 6.51 6.28 -4.74
CA THR A 33 6.78 5.66 -3.43
C THR A 33 5.49 5.19 -2.79
N VAL A 34 5.40 3.91 -2.47
CA VAL A 34 4.34 3.33 -1.62
C VAL A 34 4.91 3.07 -0.22
N LEU A 35 4.74 4.01 0.70
CA LEU A 35 5.23 3.93 2.07
C LEU A 35 4.21 3.23 2.97
N LYS A 36 4.33 1.90 3.06
CA LYS A 36 3.47 1.03 3.88
C LYS A 36 3.53 1.36 5.38
N GLY A 37 2.39 1.19 6.05
CA GLY A 37 2.21 1.37 7.50
C GLY A 37 0.78 1.82 7.81
N PRO A 38 0.50 2.31 9.03
CA PRO A 38 -0.76 2.99 9.30
C PRO A 38 -0.95 4.12 8.29
N HIS A 39 -2.11 4.16 7.62
CA HIS A 39 -2.41 5.10 6.54
C HIS A 39 -1.31 5.14 5.48
N THR A 40 -1.16 4.05 4.71
CA THR A 40 -0.16 3.95 3.63
C THR A 40 -0.18 5.20 2.75
N VAL A 41 1.00 5.79 2.57
CA VAL A 41 1.20 6.99 1.74
C VAL A 41 1.67 6.54 0.36
N VAL A 42 1.02 7.05 -0.68
CA VAL A 42 1.45 6.90 -2.07
C VAL A 42 1.85 8.27 -2.59
N CYS A 43 3.09 8.39 -3.06
CA CYS A 43 3.68 9.64 -3.52
C CYS A 43 4.07 9.53 -4.98
N SER A 44 3.76 10.54 -5.80
CA SER A 44 4.20 10.61 -7.19
C SER A 44 5.71 10.78 -7.28
N GLU A 45 6.27 10.43 -8.44
CA GLU A 45 7.70 10.49 -8.78
C GLU A 45 8.35 11.85 -8.53
N ASN A 46 7.61 12.94 -8.66
CA ASN A 46 8.12 14.31 -8.43
C ASN A 46 7.86 14.81 -6.99
N GLY A 47 7.11 14.07 -6.18
CA GLY A 47 6.80 14.43 -4.79
C GLY A 47 5.64 15.41 -4.61
N ASP A 48 4.97 15.79 -5.69
CA ASP A 48 3.97 16.87 -5.69
C ASP A 48 2.54 16.36 -5.46
N GLU A 49 2.27 15.09 -5.80
CA GLU A 49 0.99 14.45 -5.53
C GLU A 49 1.13 13.40 -4.43
N ILE A 50 0.24 13.47 -3.45
CA ILE A 50 0.18 12.56 -2.30
C ILE A 50 -1.23 11.99 -2.20
N ARG A 51 -1.32 10.67 -2.06
CA ARG A 51 -2.56 9.95 -1.77
C ARG A 51 -2.38 9.15 -0.48
N ILE A 52 -3.34 9.28 0.42
CA ILE A 52 -3.31 8.60 1.73
C ILE A 52 -4.39 7.55 1.72
N ASN A 53 -4.02 6.31 1.99
CA ASN A 53 -4.97 5.22 2.07
C ASN A 53 -5.71 5.23 3.42
N PRO A 54 -7.05 5.35 3.44
CA PRO A 54 -7.81 5.30 4.68
C PRO A 54 -8.08 3.86 5.16
N THR A 55 -7.88 2.86 4.30
CA THR A 55 -8.23 1.46 4.59
C THR A 55 -7.06 0.67 5.17
N GLY A 56 -7.39 -0.47 5.78
CA GLY A 56 -6.44 -1.45 6.27
C GLY A 56 -6.64 -1.81 7.73
N SER A 57 -5.85 -2.78 8.18
CA SER A 57 -5.90 -3.32 9.52
C SER A 57 -4.48 -3.59 10.02
N PRO A 58 -4.20 -3.49 11.34
CA PRO A 58 -2.93 -3.93 11.91
C PRO A 58 -2.54 -5.37 11.50
N ALA A 59 -3.52 -6.20 11.17
CA ALA A 59 -3.31 -7.56 10.70
C ALA A 59 -2.56 -7.67 9.36
N LEU A 60 -2.42 -6.56 8.61
CA LEU A 60 -1.57 -6.47 7.41
C LEU A 60 -0.07 -6.44 7.72
N ALA A 61 0.31 -6.26 8.98
CA ALA A 61 1.70 -6.35 9.44
C ALA A 61 2.20 -7.81 9.54
N SER A 62 1.77 -8.67 8.61
CA SER A 62 2.18 -10.06 8.49
C SER A 62 3.19 -10.24 7.35
N GLY A 63 4.00 -11.29 7.43
CA GLY A 63 4.90 -11.68 6.34
C GLY A 63 4.11 -12.01 5.07
N GLY A 64 4.59 -11.57 3.91
CA GLY A 64 3.96 -11.85 2.61
C GLY A 64 2.86 -10.87 2.16
N SER A 65 2.32 -10.01 3.04
CA SER A 65 1.33 -9.00 2.64
C SER A 65 1.89 -8.00 1.60
N GLY A 66 3.20 -7.73 1.66
CA GLY A 66 3.88 -6.93 0.67
C GLY A 66 3.91 -7.54 -0.73
N ASP A 67 4.03 -8.86 -0.83
CA ASP A 67 4.06 -9.57 -2.12
C ASP A 67 2.67 -9.57 -2.74
N VAL A 68 1.62 -9.76 -1.92
CA VAL A 68 0.22 -9.64 -2.36
C VAL A 68 -0.05 -8.22 -2.87
N LEU A 69 0.33 -7.18 -2.12
CA LEU A 69 0.19 -5.79 -2.58
C LEU A 69 0.90 -5.56 -3.91
N THR A 70 2.12 -6.08 -4.06
CA THR A 70 2.91 -5.95 -5.30
C THR A 70 2.19 -6.59 -6.48
N GLY A 71 1.67 -7.80 -6.29
CA GLY A 71 0.88 -8.50 -7.31
C GLY A 71 -0.38 -7.75 -7.72
N ILE A 72 -1.11 -7.18 -6.75
CA ILE A 72 -2.29 -6.35 -7.02
C ILE A 72 -1.92 -5.13 -7.86
N ILE A 73 -0.89 -4.37 -7.45
CA ILE A 73 -0.45 -3.18 -8.20
C ILE A 73 -0.02 -3.57 -9.62
N ALA A 74 0.77 -4.63 -9.76
CA ALA A 74 1.23 -5.12 -11.07
C ALA A 74 0.07 -5.49 -11.99
N ALA A 75 -0.98 -6.13 -11.46
CA ALA A 75 -2.17 -6.47 -12.23
C ALA A 75 -2.97 -5.23 -12.66
N LEU A 76 -2.96 -4.16 -11.88
CA LEU A 76 -3.70 -2.92 -12.15
C LEU A 76 -2.97 -1.96 -13.09
N LEU A 77 -1.64 -2.04 -13.19
CA LEU A 77 -0.82 -1.19 -14.07
C LEU A 77 -1.35 -1.07 -15.51
N PRO A 78 -1.68 -2.16 -16.23
CA PRO A 78 -2.20 -2.06 -17.60
C PRO A 78 -3.68 -1.63 -17.66
N GLN A 79 -4.39 -1.58 -16.54
CA GLN A 79 -5.84 -1.33 -16.50
C GLN A 79 -6.19 0.12 -16.14
N LEU A 80 -5.25 0.87 -15.55
CA LEU A 80 -5.51 2.21 -15.04
C LEU A 80 -4.71 3.28 -15.80
N PRO A 81 -5.17 4.55 -15.77
CA PRO A 81 -4.59 5.61 -16.61
C PRO A 81 -3.13 5.95 -16.29
N SER A 82 -2.68 5.71 -15.06
CA SER A 82 -1.32 5.98 -14.65
C SER A 82 -0.78 4.96 -13.64
N PRO A 83 0.55 4.80 -13.53
CA PRO A 83 1.16 3.99 -12.47
C PRO A 83 0.82 4.48 -11.06
N LEU A 84 0.61 5.79 -10.88
CA LEU A 84 0.17 6.37 -9.61
C LEU A 84 -1.25 5.94 -9.25
N ASP A 85 -2.15 5.87 -10.23
CA ASP A 85 -3.51 5.34 -10.06
C ASP A 85 -3.48 3.86 -9.70
N ALA A 86 -2.65 3.06 -10.37
CA ALA A 86 -2.46 1.65 -10.06
C ALA A 86 -1.93 1.42 -8.64
N ALA A 87 -0.94 2.21 -8.21
CA ALA A 87 -0.42 2.16 -6.86
C ALA A 87 -1.49 2.52 -5.82
N ALA A 88 -2.21 3.62 -6.02
CA ALA A 88 -3.24 4.07 -5.09
C ALA A 88 -4.42 3.08 -4.99
N ALA A 89 -4.94 2.61 -6.13
CA ALA A 89 -6.01 1.63 -6.17
C ALA A 89 -5.59 0.29 -5.55
N GLY A 90 -4.37 -0.17 -5.84
CA GLY A 90 -3.85 -1.42 -5.29
C GLY A 90 -3.69 -1.38 -3.78
N VAL A 91 -3.18 -0.28 -3.24
CA VAL A 91 -3.10 -0.06 -1.78
C VAL A 91 -4.49 -0.05 -1.15
N TYR A 92 -5.47 0.60 -1.77
CA TYR A 92 -6.84 0.66 -1.27
C TYR A 92 -7.53 -0.72 -1.25
N ILE A 93 -7.44 -1.46 -2.36
CA ILE A 93 -7.98 -2.83 -2.46
C ILE A 93 -7.31 -3.75 -1.43
N HIS A 94 -5.99 -3.68 -1.31
CA HIS A 94 -5.24 -4.46 -0.33
C HIS A 94 -5.67 -4.15 1.11
N GLY A 95 -5.90 -2.87 1.43
CA GLY A 95 -6.44 -2.45 2.72
C GLY A 95 -7.84 -3.00 2.98
N LEU A 96 -8.72 -2.92 1.99
CA LEU A 96 -10.08 -3.46 2.09
C LEU A 96 -10.11 -4.98 2.29
N CYS A 97 -9.25 -5.75 1.61
CA CYS A 97 -9.13 -7.19 1.83
C CYS A 97 -8.90 -7.52 3.32
N ALA A 98 -8.14 -6.68 4.02
CA ALA A 98 -7.86 -6.84 5.45
C ALA A 98 -9.02 -6.45 6.37
N GLU A 99 -9.94 -5.60 5.91
CA GLU A 99 -11.16 -5.26 6.65
C GLU A 99 -12.24 -6.32 6.47
N VAL A 100 -12.33 -6.94 5.28
CA VAL A 100 -13.31 -7.98 4.96
C VAL A 100 -13.11 -9.27 5.78
N THR A 101 -11.89 -9.58 6.21
CA THR A 101 -11.57 -10.78 7.00
C THR A 101 -12.19 -10.81 8.41
N GLY A 102 -12.78 -9.71 8.88
CA GLY A 102 -13.57 -9.65 10.12
C GLY A 102 -12.75 -9.83 11.41
N GLU A 103 -13.43 -9.90 12.56
CA GLU A 103 -12.77 -9.91 13.88
C GLU A 103 -11.81 -11.09 14.12
N LYS A 104 -12.00 -12.22 13.42
CA LYS A 104 -11.14 -13.41 13.52
C LYS A 104 -9.70 -13.15 13.05
N ALA A 105 -9.50 -12.16 12.18
CA ALA A 105 -8.22 -11.81 11.58
C ALA A 105 -7.39 -10.80 12.39
N ARG A 106 -7.91 -10.24 13.50
CA ARG A 106 -7.28 -9.14 14.26
C ARG A 106 -5.87 -9.44 14.80
N ARG A 107 -5.43 -10.70 14.86
CA ARG A 107 -4.10 -11.07 15.36
C ARG A 107 -3.06 -11.27 14.26
N SER A 108 -3.45 -11.78 13.10
CA SER A 108 -2.60 -11.98 11.91
C SER A 108 -3.47 -12.45 10.76
N ILE A 109 -3.32 -11.87 9.57
CA ILE A 109 -3.90 -12.38 8.32
C ILE A 109 -2.76 -13.03 7.53
N HIS A 110 -2.93 -14.27 7.07
CA HIS A 110 -1.95 -14.89 6.19
C HIS A 110 -2.05 -14.28 4.79
N ALA A 111 -0.95 -14.26 4.03
CA ALA A 111 -0.98 -13.75 2.65
C ALA A 111 -2.07 -14.44 1.79
N ASP A 112 -2.30 -15.73 2.04
CA ASP A 112 -3.34 -16.52 1.36
C ASP A 112 -4.76 -16.04 1.67
N ASP A 113 -5.01 -15.56 2.90
CA ASP A 113 -6.31 -15.01 3.28
C ASP A 113 -6.60 -13.72 2.50
N LEU A 114 -5.58 -12.88 2.28
CA LEU A 114 -5.72 -11.66 1.45
C LEU A 114 -6.03 -12.01 -0.01
N TYR A 115 -5.33 -13.01 -0.55
CA TYR A 115 -5.56 -13.49 -1.91
C TYR A 115 -6.98 -14.03 -2.09
N GLN A 116 -7.45 -14.87 -1.16
CA GLN A 116 -8.79 -15.45 -1.21
C GLN A 116 -9.89 -14.37 -1.12
N ASN A 117 -9.65 -13.28 -0.40
CA ASN A 117 -10.60 -12.19 -0.25
C ASN A 117 -10.55 -11.15 -1.38
N LEU A 118 -9.57 -11.23 -2.29
CA LEU A 118 -9.44 -10.29 -3.41
C LEU A 118 -10.68 -10.30 -4.30
N GLY A 119 -11.17 -11.49 -4.67
CA GLY A 119 -12.37 -11.63 -5.51
C GLY A 119 -13.64 -11.08 -4.86
N MET A 120 -13.82 -11.28 -3.55
CA MET A 120 -14.95 -10.69 -2.82
C MET A 120 -14.84 -9.17 -2.70
N THR A 121 -13.62 -8.66 -2.52
CA THR A 121 -13.36 -7.23 -2.40
C THR A 121 -13.61 -6.51 -3.72
N LEU A 122 -13.18 -7.07 -4.85
CA LEU A 122 -13.43 -6.52 -6.18
C LEU A 122 -14.94 -6.47 -6.49
N LYS A 123 -15.71 -7.52 -6.14
CA LYS A 123 -17.18 -7.54 -6.25
C LYS A 123 -17.88 -6.42 -5.48
N LYS A 124 -17.31 -5.98 -4.34
CA LYS A 124 -17.87 -4.85 -3.57
C LYS A 124 -17.58 -3.51 -4.25
N LEU A 125 -16.49 -3.40 -5.00
CA LEU A 125 -16.07 -2.17 -5.69
C LEU A 125 -16.74 -2.01 -7.06
N SER A 126 -17.11 -3.11 -7.69
CA SER A 126 -17.91 -3.12 -8.91
C SER A 126 -18.85 -4.33 -8.90
N PRO A 127 -20.17 -4.14 -9.07
CA PRO A 127 -21.12 -5.26 -9.18
C PRO A 127 -20.93 -6.09 -10.46
N PHE A 128 -20.03 -5.67 -11.36
CA PHE A 128 -19.70 -6.35 -12.62
C PHE A 128 -18.33 -7.04 -12.61
N ALA A 129 -17.62 -7.04 -11.47
CA ALA A 129 -16.35 -7.74 -11.27
C ALA A 129 -16.53 -9.18 -10.76
#